data_AF-A0A842AGJ7-F1
#
_entry.id   AF-A0A842AGJ7-F1
#
_cell.length_a   1.000
_cell.length_b   1.000
_cell.length_c   1.000
_cell.angle_alpha   90.00
_cell.angle_beta   90.00
_cell.angle_gamma   90.00
#
_symmetry.space_group_name_H-M   'P 1'
#
loop_
_entity.id
_entity.type
_entity.pdbx_description
1 polymer ?
#
loop_
_entity_poly.entity_id
_entity_poly.type
_entity_poly.pdbx_seq_one_letter_code
_entity_poly.pdbx_strand_id
1 'polypeptide(L)' 'MMKIYDAGFGEGYEVGMEDAMEIVGYARAQGETDLRQVLAWLNDPEYILEKIREDD' A
#
# COMPACT_ATOMS: atom_id res chain seq x y z
N MET A 1 -14.23 11.20 24.27
CA MET A 1 -15.15 11.30 23.11
C MET A 1 -14.69 10.24 22.11
N MET A 2 -15.31 9.06 22.13
CA MET A 2 -14.94 7.94 21.26
C MET A 2 -15.49 8.25 19.87
N LYS A 3 -14.61 8.59 18.92
CA LYS A 3 -15.01 8.76 17.52
C LYS A 3 -15.38 7.38 17.00
N ILE A 4 -16.67 7.14 16.85
CA ILE A 4 -17.19 5.99 16.11
C ILE A 4 -16.89 6.32 14.64
N TYR A 5 -15.74 5.87 14.15
CA TYR A 5 -15.54 5.79 12.71
C TYR A 5 -16.58 4.80 12.19
N ASP A 6 -17.26 5.16 11.11
CA ASP A 6 -18.17 4.24 10.40
C ASP A 6 -17.41 2.93 10.19
N ALA A 7 -17.98 1.78 10.57
CA ALA A 7 -17.21 0.52 10.65
C ALA A 7 -16.49 0.17 9.33
N GLY A 8 -17.10 0.51 8.18
CA GLY A 8 -16.48 0.34 6.86
C GLY A 8 -15.35 1.32 6.53
N PHE A 9 -15.30 2.50 7.17
CA PHE A 9 -14.16 3.42 7.03
C PHE A 9 -12.93 2.91 7.79
N GLY A 10 -13.14 2.32 8.98
CA GLY A 10 -12.06 1.71 9.76
C GLY A 10 -11.40 0.55 9.02
N GLU A 11 -12.20 -0.38 8.51
CA GLU A 11 -11.70 -1.53 7.72
C GLU A 11 -11.00 -1.09 6.43
N GLY A 12 -11.57 -0.15 5.66
CA GLY A 12 -10.94 0.35 4.44
C GLY A 12 -9.63 1.10 4.70
N TYR A 13 -9.52 1.79 5.83
CA TYR A 13 -8.29 2.47 6.25
C TYR A 13 -7.19 1.47 6.61
N GLU A 14 -7.51 0.41 7.35
CA GLU A 14 -6.54 -0.62 7.75
C GLU A 14 -5.99 -1.35 6.53
N VAL A 15 -6.86 -1.81 5.62
CA VAL A 15 -6.45 -2.47 4.37
C VAL A 15 -5.56 -1.56 3.52
N GLY A 16 -5.96 -0.31 3.32
CA GLY A 16 -5.14 0.64 2.55
C GLY A 16 -3.79 0.94 3.20
N MET A 17 -3.68 0.83 4.53
CA MET A 17 -2.42 1.00 5.23
C MET A 17 -1.52 -0.23 5.10
N GLU A 18 -2.09 -1.43 5.15
CA GLU A 18 -1.37 -2.69 4.89
C GLU A 18 -0.78 -2.70 3.46
N ASP A 19 -1.61 -2.38 2.46
CA ASP A 19 -1.17 -2.26 1.06
C ASP A 19 -0.04 -1.24 0.91
N ALA A 20 -0.17 -0.05 1.52
CA ALA A 20 0.86 0.98 1.45
C ALA A 20 2.19 0.53 2.10
N MET A 21 2.13 -0.18 3.23
CA MET A 21 3.32 -0.71 3.88
C MET A 21 4.00 -1.78 3.04
N GLU A 22 3.22 -2.67 2.41
CA GLU A 22 3.73 -3.72 1.52
C GLU A 22 4.45 -3.11 0.31
N ILE A 23 3.83 -2.13 -0.35
CA ILE A 23 4.40 -1.43 -1.51
C ILE A 23 5.71 -0.71 -1.15
N VAL A 24 5.75 -0.01 -0.01
CA VAL A 24 6.97 0.68 0.46
C VAL A 24 8.06 -0.33 0.86
N GLY A 25 7.65 -1.46 1.46
CA GLY A 25 8.54 -2.57 1.79
C GLY A 25 9.20 -3.16 0.55
N TYR A 26 8.42 -3.45 -0.48
CA TYR A 26 8.90 -3.94 -1.77
C TYR A 26 9.84 -2.93 -2.44
N ALA A 27 9.46 -1.65 -2.51
CA ALA A 27 10.29 -0.59 -3.06
C ALA A 27 11.68 -0.55 -2.39
N ARG A 28 11.71 -0.65 -1.06
CA ARG A 28 12.96 -0.72 -0.29
C ARG A 28 13.77 -1.98 -0.61
N ALA A 29 13.12 -3.15 -0.70
CA ALA A 29 13.79 -4.42 -0.98
C ALA A 29 14.46 -4.43 -2.37
N GLN A 30 13.81 -3.80 -3.35
CA GLN A 30 14.33 -3.65 -4.72
C GLN A 30 15.37 -2.52 -4.85
N GLY A 31 15.58 -1.72 -3.81
CA GLY A 31 16.46 -0.55 -3.87
C GLY A 31 15.89 0.58 -4.74
N GLU A 32 14.58 0.66 -4.89
CA GLU A 32 13.92 1.75 -5.63
C GLU A 32 14.14 3.07 -4.89
N THR A 33 14.57 4.10 -5.64
CA THR A 33 14.87 5.43 -5.10
C THR A 33 14.05 6.54 -5.78
N ASP A 34 13.36 6.25 -6.88
CA ASP A 34 12.44 7.18 -7.52
C ASP A 34 11.12 7.23 -6.76
N LEU A 35 10.96 8.27 -5.95
CA LEU A 35 9.72 8.52 -5.21
C LEU A 35 8.50 8.72 -6.12
N ARG A 36 8.68 9.09 -7.39
CA ARG A 36 7.57 9.19 -8.36
C ARG A 36 7.04 7.81 -8.72
N GLN A 37 7.92 6.82 -8.83
CA GLN A 37 7.54 5.44 -9.09
C GLN A 37 6.80 4.84 -7.89
N VAL A 38 7.31 5.06 -6.67
CA VAL A 38 6.62 4.63 -5.43
C VAL A 38 5.26 5.31 -5.30
N LEU A 39 5.16 6.61 -5.62
CA LEU A 39 3.88 7.31 -5.63
C LEU A 39 2.93 6.76 -6.69
N ALA A 40 3.42 6.39 -7.88
CA ALA A 40 2.59 5.77 -8.91
C ALA A 40 2.03 4.43 -8.44
N TRP A 41 2.83 3.61 -7.76
CA TRP A 41 2.38 2.36 -7.15
C TRP A 41 1.34 2.57 -6.04
N LEU A 42 1.50 3.59 -5.20
CA LEU A 42 0.49 3.92 -4.18
C LEU A 42 -0.82 4.45 -4.77
N ASN A 43 -0.78 5.03 -5.98
CA ASN A 43 -1.98 5.49 -6.68
C ASN A 43 -2.70 4.35 -7.44
N ASP A 44 -1.99 3.29 -7.76
CA ASP A 44 -2.51 2.07 -8.41
C ASP A 44 -1.95 0.82 -7.72
N PRO A 45 -2.44 0.53 -6.49
CA PRO A 45 -1.88 -0.53 -5.65
C PRO A 45 -2.17 -1.93 -6.21
N GLU A 46 -3.28 -2.14 -6.92
CA GLU A 46 -3.65 -3.46 -7.45
C GLU A 46 -2.58 -4.00 -8.42
N TYR A 47 -2.11 -3.15 -9.34
CA TYR A 47 -1.07 -3.52 -10.30
C TYR A 47 0.23 -3.97 -9.63
N ILE A 48 0.71 -3.22 -8.64
CA ILE A 48 1.99 -3.51 -8.01
C ILE A 48 1.88 -4.69 -7.04
N LEU A 49 0.76 -4.84 -6.33
CA LEU A 49 0.54 -5.96 -5.41
C LEU A 49 0.45 -7.29 -6.16
N GLU A 50 -0.12 -7.30 -7.37
CA GLU A 50 -0.06 -8.48 -8.24
C GLU A 50 1.39 -8.87 -8.55
N LYS A 51 2.23 -7.89 -8.92
CA LYS A 51 3.64 -8.12 -9.21
C LYS A 51 4.44 -8.60 -7.99
N ILE A 52 4.19 -8.04 -6.81
CA ILE A 52 4.84 -8.47 -5.56
C ILE A 52 4.60 -9.96 -5.32
N ARG A 53 3.36 -10.43 -5.55
CA ARG A 53 3.00 -11.86 -5.39
C ARG A 53 3.61 -12.78 -6.43
N GLU A 54 3.96 -12.27 -7.62
CA GLU A 54 4.64 -13.04 -8.66
C GLU A 54 6.16 -13.19 -8.39
N ASP A 55 6.74 -12.21 -7.68
CA ASP A 55 8.16 -12.17 -7.35
C ASP A 55 8.53 -13.03 -6.11
N ASP A 56 7.55 -13.34 -5.24
CA ASP A 56 7.66 -14.20 -4.04
C ASP A 56 7.53 -15.71 -4.34
#